data_AF-A0A380S3T9-F1
#
_entry.id   AF-A0A380S3T9-F1
#
_cell.length_a   1.000
_cell.length_b   1.000
_cell.length_c   1.000
_cell.angle_alpha   90.00
_cell.angle_beta   90.00
_cell.angle_gamma   90.00
#
_symmetry.space_group_name_H-M   'P 1'
#
loop_
_entity.id
_entity.type
_entity.pdbx_description
1 polymer ?
#
loop_
_entity_poly.entity_id
_entity_poly.type
_entity_poly.pdbx_seq_one_letter_code
_entity_poly.pdbx_strand_id
1 'polypeptide(L)'
;MNISKKVPIIVSIVLVLLWVFLGFRSAMHFHGTAADPAITRKVTIAEDISVINWNEVYDADPVEKDYDHTTIPAGSAGNAWIYYGYRDQIINDPETDIHIFMVNFYLGENSIRTYFSTGPEEQLGQGKISIKKIEDYQEIISEYNQKVREAKNEWTANLFFKLLISIVVAAVFSIVFWLVCHIANKVKMHPAVFGIITAIFVFILLLALLFASIF
;
A
#
# COMPACT_ATOMS: atom_id res chain seq x y z
N MET A 1 34.05 -1.20 -36.50
CA MET A 1 32.85 -0.38 -36.26
C MET A 1 33.27 0.97 -35.69
N ASN A 2 32.57 2.08 -35.99
CA ASN A 2 32.88 3.40 -35.44
C ASN A 2 31.63 3.95 -34.73
N ILE A 3 31.53 3.74 -33.42
CA ILE A 3 30.37 4.16 -32.62
C ILE A 3 30.50 5.65 -32.32
N SER A 4 29.48 6.43 -32.69
CA SER A 4 29.42 7.87 -32.38
C SER A 4 29.51 8.11 -30.87
N LYS A 5 30.26 9.14 -30.47
CA LYS A 5 30.40 9.58 -29.06
C LYS A 5 29.05 9.92 -28.40
N LYS A 6 28.01 10.20 -29.19
CA LYS A 6 26.66 10.53 -28.70
C LYS A 6 25.85 9.29 -28.30
N VAL A 7 26.14 8.12 -28.88
CA VAL A 7 25.36 6.88 -28.64
C VAL A 7 25.42 6.43 -27.18
N PRO A 8 26.59 6.38 -26.51
CA PRO A 8 26.65 6.05 -25.09
C PRO A 8 25.83 7.00 -24.21
N ILE A 9 25.87 8.29 -24.52
CA ILE A 9 25.16 9.32 -23.73
C ILE A 9 23.64 9.14 -23.86
N ILE A 10 23.13 8.97 -25.09
CA ILE A 10 21.70 8.78 -25.33
C ILE A 10 21.19 7.51 -24.65
N VAL A 11 21.93 6.39 -24.78
CA VAL A 11 21.55 5.11 -24.15
C VAL A 11 21.56 5.22 -22.63
N SER A 12 22.56 5.88 -22.03
CA SER A 12 22.59 6.12 -20.59
C SER A 12 21.41 6.95 -20.09
N ILE A 13 21.01 8.01 -20.82
CA ILE A 13 19.83 8.82 -20.46
C ILE A 13 18.56 7.97 -20.51
N VAL A 14 18.36 7.20 -21.59
CA VAL A 14 17.19 6.33 -21.73
C VAL A 14 17.14 5.27 -20.63
N LEU A 15 18.28 4.65 -20.30
CA LEU A 15 18.39 3.67 -19.22
C LEU A 15 18.06 4.29 -17.87
N VAL A 16 18.60 5.47 -17.54
CA VAL A 16 18.28 6.18 -16.29
C VAL A 16 16.79 6.48 -16.20
N LEU A 17 16.17 7.01 -17.26
CA LEU A 17 14.74 7.30 -17.27
C LEU A 17 13.88 6.05 -17.08
N LEU A 18 14.21 4.96 -17.78
CA LEU A 18 13.50 3.67 -17.62
C LEU A 18 13.65 3.11 -16.21
N TRP A 19 14.85 3.15 -15.64
CA TRP A 19 15.12 2.66 -14.30
C TRP A 19 14.45 3.49 -13.21
N VAL A 20 14.47 4.82 -13.34
CA VAL A 20 13.75 5.70 -12.40
C VAL A 20 12.25 5.42 -12.49
N PHE A 21 11.69 5.28 -13.69
CA PHE A 21 10.28 4.95 -13.86
C PHE A 21 9.92 3.57 -13.29
N LEU A 22 10.73 2.54 -13.55
CA LEU A 22 10.52 1.19 -13.03
C LEU A 22 10.70 1.11 -11.52
N GLY A 23 11.70 1.80 -10.97
CA GLY A 23 11.92 1.94 -9.54
C GLY A 23 10.77 2.62 -8.83
N PHE A 24 10.29 3.74 -9.40
CA PHE A 24 9.09 4.44 -8.92
C PHE A 24 7.86 3.54 -8.97
N ARG A 25 7.62 2.88 -10.11
CA ARG A 25 6.49 1.96 -10.28
C ARG A 25 6.54 0.78 -9.31
N SER A 26 7.71 0.15 -9.15
CA SER A 26 7.91 -0.93 -8.18
C SER A 26 7.65 -0.47 -6.76
N ALA A 27 8.16 0.71 -6.39
CA ALA A 27 7.94 1.27 -5.06
C ALA A 27 6.48 1.67 -4.79
N MET A 28 5.76 2.15 -5.81
CA MET A 28 4.31 2.41 -5.72
C MET A 28 3.48 1.12 -5.62
N HIS A 29 3.93 0.02 -6.24
CA HIS A 29 3.25 -1.28 -6.17
C HIS A 29 3.64 -2.14 -4.97
N PHE A 30 4.75 -1.82 -4.29
CA PHE A 30 5.20 -2.56 -3.12
C PHE A 30 4.06 -2.72 -2.11
N HIS A 31 3.95 -3.94 -1.58
CA HIS A 31 2.79 -4.38 -0.82
C HIS A 31 2.43 -3.39 0.28
N GLY A 32 1.18 -2.94 0.24
CA GLY A 32 0.57 -2.12 1.28
C GLY A 32 0.38 -2.86 2.60
N THR A 33 1.00 -4.03 2.81
CA THR A 33 1.09 -4.64 4.13
C THR A 33 1.89 -3.80 5.11
N ALA A 34 2.83 -2.97 4.63
CA ALA A 34 3.49 -1.95 5.46
C ALA A 34 2.63 -0.69 5.65
N ALA A 35 1.61 -0.48 4.79
CA ALA A 35 0.80 0.73 4.76
C ALA A 35 -0.64 0.53 5.26
N ASP A 36 -1.03 -0.68 5.66
CA ASP A 36 -2.33 -0.99 6.27
C ASP A 36 -2.12 -1.14 7.78
N PRO A 37 -2.05 -0.03 8.54
CA PRO A 37 -1.89 -0.09 9.97
C PRO A 37 -3.11 -0.77 10.58
N ALA A 38 -2.99 -2.05 10.91
CA ALA A 38 -4.00 -2.76 11.65
C ALA A 38 -3.72 -2.64 13.16
N ILE A 39 -4.71 -2.23 13.94
CA ILE A 39 -4.67 -2.37 15.40
C ILE A 39 -5.78 -3.30 15.87
N THR A 40 -5.43 -4.19 16.81
CA THR A 40 -6.39 -5.01 17.52
C THR A 40 -6.46 -4.51 18.95
N ARG A 41 -7.64 -4.10 19.41
CA ARG A 41 -7.83 -3.57 20.77
C ARG A 41 -9.14 -4.08 21.35
N LYS A 42 -9.17 -4.30 22.67
CA LYS A 42 -10.44 -4.50 23.37
C LYS A 42 -11.13 -3.16 23.54
N VAL A 43 -12.41 -3.11 23.22
CA VAL A 43 -13.24 -1.91 23.34
C VAL A 43 -14.47 -2.23 24.16
N THR A 44 -15.01 -1.21 24.81
CA THR A 44 -16.26 -1.29 25.55
C THR A 44 -17.25 -0.30 24.97
N ILE A 45 -18.52 -0.65 24.91
CA ILE A 45 -19.58 0.23 24.46
C ILE A 45 -20.02 1.17 25.59
N ALA A 46 -20.07 2.47 25.34
CA ALA A 46 -20.43 3.49 26.34
C ALA A 46 -21.96 3.62 26.56
N GLU A 47 -22.76 3.27 25.55
CA GLU A 47 -24.23 3.36 25.57
C GLU A 47 -24.86 2.26 24.72
N ASP A 48 -26.10 1.86 25.01
CA ASP A 48 -26.78 0.83 24.21
C ASP A 48 -26.79 1.18 22.72
N ILE A 49 -26.33 0.24 21.88
CA ILE A 49 -26.32 0.39 20.43
C ILE A 49 -27.21 -0.65 19.77
N SER A 50 -28.00 -0.21 18.80
CA SER A 50 -28.77 -1.10 17.93
C SER A 50 -27.95 -1.38 16.67
N VAL A 51 -27.69 -2.65 16.38
CA VAL A 51 -26.88 -3.08 15.23
C VAL A 51 -27.68 -4.00 14.33
N ILE A 52 -27.47 -3.90 13.03
CA ILE A 52 -28.10 -4.80 12.05
C ILE A 52 -27.43 -6.18 12.17
N ASN A 53 -28.23 -7.25 12.23
CA ASN A 53 -27.70 -8.61 12.19
C ASN A 53 -27.26 -9.00 10.77
N TRP A 54 -26.00 -8.70 10.44
CA TRP A 54 -25.43 -8.97 9.12
C TRP A 54 -25.28 -10.46 8.76
N ASN A 55 -25.45 -11.39 9.71
CA ASN A 55 -25.41 -12.83 9.41
C ASN A 55 -26.55 -13.27 8.47
N GLU A 56 -27.61 -12.48 8.34
CA GLU A 56 -28.78 -12.77 7.48
C GLU A 56 -28.76 -12.02 6.15
N VAL A 57 -27.80 -11.11 5.95
CA VAL A 57 -27.80 -10.14 4.84
C VAL A 57 -27.07 -10.68 3.59
N TYR A 58 -26.26 -11.74 3.72
CA TYR A 58 -25.56 -12.32 2.56
C TYR A 58 -26.48 -13.05 1.57
N ASP A 59 -27.71 -13.39 1.96
CA ASP A 59 -28.64 -14.20 1.17
C ASP A 59 -29.81 -13.42 0.52
N ALA A 60 -29.88 -12.10 0.67
CA ALA A 60 -31.08 -11.34 0.26
C ALA A 60 -30.79 -10.20 -0.74
N ASP A 61 -31.55 -10.21 -1.84
CA ASP A 61 -31.70 -9.09 -2.77
C ASP A 61 -32.04 -7.77 -2.03
N PRO A 62 -31.61 -6.60 -2.54
CA PRO A 62 -31.69 -5.29 -1.89
C PRO A 62 -33.10 -4.67 -1.94
N VAL A 63 -34.11 -5.46 -1.58
CA VAL A 63 -35.48 -4.96 -1.37
C VAL A 63 -35.61 -4.63 0.10
N GLU A 64 -36.06 -3.41 0.42
CA GLU A 64 -36.38 -2.88 1.75
C GLU A 64 -36.90 -3.96 2.71
N LYS A 65 -36.00 -4.60 3.45
CA LYS A 65 -36.34 -5.47 4.57
C LYS A 65 -36.11 -4.69 5.85
N ASP A 66 -37.10 -4.75 6.74
CA ASP A 66 -36.87 -4.50 8.15
C ASP A 66 -35.78 -5.49 8.60
N TYR A 67 -34.56 -4.99 8.75
CA TYR A 67 -33.46 -5.81 9.21
C TYR A 67 -33.65 -6.10 10.69
N ASP A 68 -33.47 -7.36 11.10
CA ASP A 68 -33.47 -7.68 12.51
C ASP A 68 -32.30 -6.96 13.20
N HIS A 69 -32.68 -6.16 14.19
CA HIS A 69 -31.75 -5.38 14.99
C HIS A 69 -31.44 -6.13 16.28
N THR A 70 -30.15 -6.22 16.60
CA THR A 70 -29.70 -6.71 17.91
C THR A 70 -29.17 -5.54 18.72
N THR A 71 -29.64 -5.43 19.97
CA THR A 71 -29.10 -4.44 20.91
C THR A 71 -27.85 -5.00 21.57
N ILE A 72 -26.75 -4.26 21.49
CA ILE A 72 -25.54 -4.50 22.28
C ILE A 72 -25.60 -3.54 23.48
N PRO A 73 -25.69 -4.05 24.72
CA PRO A 73 -25.85 -3.21 25.89
C PRO A 73 -24.56 -2.46 26.24
N ALA A 74 -24.70 -1.30 26.88
CA ALA A 74 -23.61 -0.55 27.48
C ALA A 74 -22.77 -1.43 28.41
N GLY A 75 -21.45 -1.21 28.42
CA GLY A 75 -20.48 -2.04 29.15
C GLY A 75 -20.11 -3.35 28.44
N SER A 76 -20.71 -3.67 27.29
CA SER A 76 -20.30 -4.84 26.49
C SER A 76 -18.89 -4.66 25.93
N ALA A 77 -18.03 -5.65 26.18
CA ALA A 77 -16.69 -5.69 25.64
C ALA A 77 -16.64 -6.42 24.28
N GLY A 78 -15.84 -5.91 23.35
CA GLY A 78 -15.61 -6.49 22.03
C GLY A 78 -14.14 -6.41 21.63
N ASN A 79 -13.76 -7.22 20.62
CA ASN A 79 -12.46 -7.11 19.98
C ASN A 79 -12.60 -6.23 18.72
N ALA A 80 -12.02 -5.04 18.77
CA ALA A 80 -11.96 -4.12 17.65
C ALA A 80 -10.75 -4.43 16.77
N TRP A 81 -11.01 -4.58 15.48
CA TRP A 81 -10.04 -4.64 14.39
C TRP A 81 -10.18 -3.36 13.57
N ILE A 82 -9.14 -2.56 13.63
CA ILE A 82 -9.15 -1.20 13.13
C ILE A 82 -8.19 -1.15 11.96
N TYR A 83 -8.71 -0.76 10.80
CA TYR A 83 -7.98 -0.75 9.53
C TYR A 83 -8.58 0.31 8.60
N TYR A 84 -7.84 0.69 7.56
CA TYR A 84 -8.38 1.59 6.53
C TYR A 84 -9.17 0.76 5.52
N GLY A 85 -10.46 1.08 5.32
CA GLY A 85 -11.32 0.33 4.41
C GLY A 85 -10.87 0.33 2.94
N TYR A 86 -10.14 1.37 2.50
CA TYR A 86 -9.62 1.48 1.13
C TYR A 86 -8.17 2.01 1.12
N ARG A 87 -7.26 1.18 0.61
CA ARG A 87 -5.81 1.42 0.52
C ARG A 87 -5.43 2.72 -0.19
N ASP A 88 -6.17 3.08 -1.23
CA ASP A 88 -5.89 4.23 -2.09
C ASP A 88 -6.16 5.56 -1.39
N GLN A 89 -6.96 5.53 -0.31
CA GLN A 89 -7.31 6.70 0.48
C GLN A 89 -6.21 7.04 1.49
N ILE A 90 -5.43 6.06 1.96
CA ILE A 90 -4.31 6.27 2.90
C ILE A 90 -3.24 7.20 2.32
N ILE A 91 -2.96 7.03 1.02
CA ILE A 91 -1.90 7.75 0.30
C ILE A 91 -2.36 9.16 -0.09
N ASN A 92 -3.64 9.32 -0.40
CA ASN A 92 -4.20 10.57 -0.91
C ASN A 92 -4.74 11.51 0.17
N ASP A 93 -4.96 11.01 1.40
CA ASP A 93 -5.61 11.81 2.42
C ASP A 93 -4.62 12.32 3.48
N PRO A 94 -4.46 13.66 3.63
CA PRO A 94 -3.59 14.22 4.66
C PRO A 94 -4.07 13.86 6.08
N GLU A 95 -5.38 13.75 6.30
CA GLU A 95 -5.99 13.82 7.63
C GLU A 95 -7.42 13.22 7.64
N THR A 96 -7.68 12.08 6.99
CA THR A 96 -9.07 11.59 6.89
C THR A 96 -9.71 11.39 8.25
N ASP A 97 -10.70 12.22 8.57
CA ASP A 97 -11.61 12.12 9.72
C ASP A 97 -12.60 10.94 9.59
N ILE A 98 -12.51 10.12 8.55
CA ILE A 98 -13.45 9.02 8.29
C ILE A 98 -12.70 7.69 8.22
N HIS A 99 -12.64 7.01 9.36
CA HIS A 99 -12.12 5.65 9.52
C HIS A 99 -13.30 4.68 9.64
N ILE A 100 -13.13 3.42 9.23
CA ILE A 100 -14.10 2.36 9.47
C ILE A 100 -13.46 1.34 10.42
N PHE A 101 -14.09 1.08 11.55
CA PHE A 101 -13.59 0.16 12.57
C PHE A 101 -14.52 -1.05 12.58
N MET A 102 -13.99 -2.24 12.37
CA MET A 102 -14.78 -3.45 12.55
C MET A 102 -14.64 -3.89 14.00
N VAL A 103 -15.74 -4.16 14.68
CA VAL A 103 -15.70 -4.68 16.05
C VAL A 103 -16.55 -5.95 16.11
N ASN A 104 -15.98 -7.00 16.69
CA ASN A 104 -16.70 -8.23 16.98
C ASN A 104 -17.03 -8.28 18.48
N PHE A 105 -18.32 -8.32 18.79
CA PHE A 105 -18.85 -8.53 20.13
C PHE A 105 -19.28 -9.99 20.30
N TYR A 106 -19.10 -10.52 21.50
CA TYR A 106 -19.54 -11.87 21.85
C TYR A 106 -20.66 -11.76 22.89
N LEU A 107 -21.90 -11.95 22.44
CA LEU A 107 -23.09 -11.97 23.31
C LEU A 107 -23.55 -13.43 23.47
N GLY A 108 -23.11 -14.06 24.56
CA GLY A 108 -23.32 -15.50 24.77
C GLY A 108 -22.55 -16.33 23.74
N GLU A 109 -23.24 -17.18 23.00
CA GLU A 109 -22.64 -18.02 21.94
C GLU A 109 -22.56 -17.31 20.58
N ASN A 110 -23.20 -16.14 20.44
CA ASN A 110 -23.29 -15.42 19.16
C ASN A 110 -22.19 -14.37 19.02
N SER A 111 -21.55 -14.36 17.85
CA SER A 111 -20.62 -13.31 17.41
C SER A 111 -21.38 -12.26 16.59
N ILE A 112 -21.37 -11.02 17.05
CA ILE A 112 -21.98 -9.89 16.36
C ILE A 112 -20.89 -8.98 15.83
N ARG A 113 -20.80 -8.88 14.51
CA ARG A 113 -19.90 -7.96 13.83
C ARG A 113 -20.62 -6.66 13.56
N THR A 114 -19.99 -5.55 13.92
CA THR A 114 -20.49 -4.21 13.62
C THR A 114 -19.37 -3.30 13.12
N TYR A 115 -19.76 -2.23 12.43
CA TYR A 115 -18.84 -1.27 11.84
C TYR A 115 -19.05 0.10 12.49
N PHE A 116 -18.00 0.67 13.06
CA PHE A 116 -18.00 2.05 13.55
C PHE A 116 -17.32 2.98 12.56
N SER A 117 -17.60 4.27 12.64
CA SER A 117 -16.89 5.29 11.88
C SER A 117 -16.78 6.63 12.60
N THR A 118 -15.73 7.39 12.29
CA THR A 118 -15.44 8.73 12.85
C THR A 118 -16.14 9.87 12.11
N GLY A 119 -16.80 9.61 10.98
CA GLY A 119 -17.48 10.66 10.21
C GLY A 119 -18.73 11.25 10.91
N PRO A 120 -19.28 12.37 10.40
CA PRO A 120 -20.56 12.90 10.86
C PRO A 120 -21.64 11.83 10.81
N GLU A 121 -22.51 11.77 11.81
CA GLU A 121 -23.56 10.74 11.90
C GLU A 121 -24.49 10.74 10.69
N GLU A 122 -24.72 11.91 10.09
CA GLU A 122 -25.50 12.13 8.88
C GLU A 122 -24.88 11.47 7.62
N GLN A 123 -23.59 11.12 7.66
CA GLN A 123 -22.86 10.48 6.56
C GLN A 123 -22.62 8.98 6.81
N LEU A 124 -23.07 8.45 7.96
CA LEU A 124 -23.00 7.03 8.25
C LEU A 124 -24.04 6.30 7.41
N GLY A 125 -23.59 5.57 6.39
CA GLY A 125 -24.44 4.66 5.63
C GLY A 125 -25.15 3.64 6.53
N GLN A 126 -26.22 3.03 6.03
CA GLN A 126 -27.01 2.03 6.77
C GLN A 126 -26.10 0.97 7.42
N GLY A 127 -26.24 0.79 8.74
CA GLY A 127 -25.48 -0.20 9.52
C GLY A 127 -24.13 0.26 10.07
N LYS A 128 -23.73 1.53 9.88
CA LYS A 128 -22.54 2.11 10.52
C LYS A 128 -22.90 2.88 11.78
N ILE A 129 -22.06 2.77 12.80
CA ILE A 129 -22.27 3.38 14.11
C ILE A 129 -21.20 4.45 14.37
N SER A 130 -21.57 5.54 15.04
CA SER A 130 -20.59 6.55 15.45
C SER A 130 -19.57 5.94 16.41
N ILE A 131 -18.27 6.11 16.15
CA ILE A 131 -17.21 5.62 17.05
C ILE A 131 -17.31 6.25 18.44
N LYS A 132 -17.97 7.41 18.59
CA LYS A 132 -18.16 8.09 19.88
C LYS A 132 -18.93 7.24 20.89
N LYS A 133 -19.57 6.16 20.44
CA LYS A 133 -20.25 5.17 21.29
C LYS A 133 -19.32 4.12 21.90
N ILE A 134 -18.02 4.20 21.61
CA ILE A 134 -16.97 3.38 22.23
C ILE A 134 -16.33 4.18 23.37
N GLU A 135 -16.13 3.52 24.52
CA GLU A 135 -15.34 4.06 25.62
C GLU A 135 -13.90 4.33 25.18
N ASP A 136 -13.33 5.46 25.60
CA ASP A 136 -11.97 5.88 25.25
C ASP A 136 -11.69 5.99 23.74
N TYR A 137 -12.73 6.23 22.92
CA TYR A 137 -12.59 6.33 21.46
C TYR A 137 -11.51 7.32 21.00
N GLN A 138 -11.29 8.39 21.76
CA GLN A 138 -10.25 9.39 21.46
C GLN A 138 -8.85 8.80 21.55
N GLU A 139 -8.58 7.92 22.51
CA GLU A 139 -7.29 7.26 22.65
C GLU A 139 -7.07 6.28 21.49
N ILE A 140 -8.11 5.54 21.12
CA ILE A 140 -8.07 4.59 19.99
C ILE A 140 -7.75 5.32 18.67
N ILE A 141 -8.42 6.45 18.42
CA ILE A 141 -8.15 7.28 17.24
C ILE A 141 -6.73 7.83 17.27
N SER A 142 -6.27 8.32 18.43
CA SER A 142 -4.92 8.85 18.58
C SER A 142 -3.84 7.80 18.28
N GLU A 143 -3.98 6.59 18.85
CA GLU A 143 -3.09 5.46 18.61
C GLU A 143 -3.09 5.04 17.14
N TYR A 144 -4.28 4.91 16.55
CA TYR A 144 -4.42 4.57 15.14
C TYR A 144 -3.76 5.61 14.23
N ASN A 145 -4.02 6.90 14.48
CA ASN A 145 -3.42 7.99 13.72
C ASN A 145 -1.90 8.03 13.87
N GLN A 146 -1.36 7.65 15.04
CA GLN A 146 0.08 7.46 15.19
C GLN A 146 0.59 6.34 14.29
N LYS A 147 -0.06 5.17 14.26
CA LYS A 147 0.36 4.07 13.37
C LYS A 147 0.24 4.40 11.90
N VAL A 148 -0.77 5.17 11.50
CA VAL A 148 -0.89 5.69 10.13
C VAL A 148 0.30 6.59 9.78
N ARG A 149 0.70 7.50 10.68
CA ARG A 149 1.89 8.34 10.47
C ARG A 149 3.16 7.51 10.38
N GLU A 150 3.34 6.52 11.25
CA GLU A 150 4.48 5.60 11.22
C GLU A 150 4.53 4.81 9.89
N ALA A 151 3.40 4.24 9.48
CA ALA A 151 3.26 3.51 8.21
C ALA A 151 3.54 4.40 6.99
N LYS A 152 3.05 5.66 6.98
CA LYS A 152 3.35 6.64 5.92
C LYS A 152 4.83 6.98 5.87
N ASN A 153 5.47 7.16 7.02
CA ASN A 153 6.90 7.46 7.11
C ASN A 153 7.74 6.27 6.62
N GLU A 154 7.39 5.04 7.03
CA GLU A 154 8.05 3.82 6.58
C GLU A 154 7.87 3.60 5.07
N TRP A 155 6.65 3.78 4.56
CA TRP A 155 6.39 3.72 3.12
C TRP A 155 7.21 4.75 2.35
N THR A 156 7.27 5.99 2.83
CA THR A 156 8.05 7.07 2.21
C THR A 156 9.55 6.76 2.23
N ALA A 157 10.08 6.28 3.35
CA ALA A 157 11.48 5.88 3.47
C ALA A 157 11.82 4.72 2.51
N ASN A 158 10.95 3.72 2.44
CA ASN A 158 11.10 2.58 1.51
C ASN A 158 11.02 3.04 0.04
N LEU A 159 10.11 3.96 -0.29
CA LEU A 159 10.00 4.58 -1.62
C LEU A 159 11.31 5.29 -1.99
N PHE A 160 11.84 6.14 -1.10
CA PHE A 160 13.12 6.82 -1.32
C PHE A 160 14.28 5.84 -1.47
N PHE A 161 14.35 4.80 -0.65
CA PHE A 161 15.40 3.79 -0.71
C PHE A 161 15.37 3.00 -2.03
N LYS A 162 14.19 2.53 -2.47
CA LYS A 162 14.03 1.83 -3.75
C LYS A 162 14.34 2.73 -4.95
N LEU A 163 13.95 4.00 -4.89
CA LEU A 163 14.29 4.99 -5.91
C LEU A 163 15.81 5.23 -5.97
N LEU A 164 16.46 5.37 -4.81
CA LEU A 164 17.91 5.53 -4.73
C LEU A 164 18.66 4.32 -5.30
N ILE A 165 18.26 3.09 -4.94
CA ILE A 165 18.83 1.86 -5.50
C ILE A 165 18.68 1.86 -7.02
N SER A 166 17.50 2.24 -7.53
CA SER A 166 17.24 2.27 -8.98
C SER A 166 18.16 3.26 -9.71
N ILE A 167 18.41 4.43 -9.12
CA ILE A 167 19.35 5.42 -9.66
C ILE A 167 20.79 4.87 -9.65
N VAL A 168 21.22 4.25 -8.54
CA VAL A 168 22.57 3.68 -8.41
C VAL A 168 22.79 2.58 -9.44
N VAL A 169 21.84 1.66 -9.59
CA VAL A 169 21.89 0.58 -10.57
C VAL A 169 21.99 1.15 -12.00
N ALA A 170 21.16 2.14 -12.34
CA ALA A 170 21.21 2.80 -13.64
C ALA A 170 22.55 3.49 -13.92
N ALA A 171 23.14 4.15 -12.91
CA ALA A 171 24.45 4.79 -13.02
C ALA A 171 25.56 3.76 -13.27
N VAL A 172 25.57 2.65 -12.53
CA VAL A 172 26.53 1.55 -12.72
C VAL A 172 26.43 0.98 -14.13
N PHE A 173 25.21 0.68 -14.61
CA PHE A 173 25.01 0.19 -15.97
C PHE A 173 25.47 1.20 -17.03
N SER A 174 25.21 2.49 -16.83
CA SER A 174 25.64 3.55 -17.74
C SER A 174 27.17 3.60 -17.85
N ILE A 175 27.89 3.47 -16.73
CA ILE A 175 29.36 3.42 -16.68
C ILE A 175 29.87 2.18 -17.43
N VAL A 176 29.30 1.01 -17.15
CA VAL A 176 29.73 -0.24 -17.79
C VAL A 176 29.46 -0.22 -19.29
N PHE A 177 28.29 0.25 -19.73
CA PHE A 177 27.98 0.40 -21.15
C PHE A 177 28.94 1.36 -21.85
N TRP A 178 29.25 2.50 -21.22
CA TRP A 178 30.23 3.44 -21.75
C TRP A 178 31.61 2.79 -21.91
N LEU A 179 32.08 2.01 -20.92
CA LEU A 179 33.33 1.27 -21.01
C LEU A 179 33.32 0.26 -22.17
N VAL A 180 32.24 -0.49 -22.34
CA VAL A 180 32.07 -1.44 -23.46
C VAL A 180 32.14 -0.72 -24.81
N CYS A 181 31.45 0.41 -24.97
CA CYS A 181 31.54 1.23 -26.19
C CYS A 181 32.96 1.76 -26.43
N HIS A 182 33.65 2.22 -25.38
CA HIS A 182 35.02 2.73 -25.48
C HIS A 182 35.99 1.64 -25.94
N ILE A 183 35.94 0.46 -25.31
CA ILE A 183 36.77 -0.69 -25.66
C ILE A 183 36.45 -1.15 -27.08
N ALA A 184 35.17 -1.28 -27.44
CA ALA A 184 34.73 -1.72 -28.77
C ALA A 184 35.28 -0.82 -29.88
N ASN A 185 35.28 0.51 -29.67
CA ASN A 185 35.89 1.46 -30.58
C ASN A 185 37.42 1.30 -30.65
N LYS A 186 38.10 1.14 -29.51
CA LYS A 186 39.56 1.00 -29.44
C LYS A 186 40.06 -0.26 -30.15
N VAL A 187 39.37 -1.40 -29.97
CA VAL A 187 39.77 -2.69 -30.57
C VAL A 187 39.15 -2.92 -31.95
N LYS A 188 38.42 -1.94 -32.50
CA LYS A 188 37.66 -2.05 -33.75
C LYS A 188 36.79 -3.31 -33.80
N MET A 189 36.08 -3.57 -32.70
CA MET A 189 35.28 -4.78 -32.50
C MET A 189 34.31 -5.01 -33.67
N HIS A 190 34.14 -6.29 -34.04
CA HIS A 190 33.17 -6.69 -35.06
C HIS A 190 31.74 -6.41 -34.57
N PRO A 191 30.84 -5.83 -35.39
CA PRO A 191 29.50 -5.45 -34.97
C PRO A 191 28.69 -6.61 -34.35
N ALA A 192 28.83 -7.82 -34.88
CA ALA A 192 28.14 -9.00 -34.34
C ALA A 192 28.57 -9.34 -32.90
N VAL A 193 29.87 -9.23 -32.59
CA VAL A 193 30.40 -9.48 -31.24
C VAL A 193 29.92 -8.41 -30.26
N PHE A 194 29.92 -7.15 -30.70
CA PHE A 194 29.37 -6.04 -29.92
C PHE A 194 27.87 -6.22 -29.64
N GLY A 195 27.10 -6.69 -30.64
CA GLY A 195 25.68 -6.99 -30.49
C GLY A 195 25.42 -8.09 -29.46
N ILE A 196 26.21 -9.18 -29.47
CA ILE A 196 26.11 -10.26 -28.49
C ILE A 196 26.41 -9.76 -27.07
N ILE A 197 27.50 -9.01 -26.89
CA ILE A 197 27.84 -8.42 -25.58
C ILE A 197 26.71 -7.52 -25.08
N THR A 198 26.18 -6.66 -25.96
CA THR A 198 25.06 -5.76 -25.62
C THR A 198 23.80 -6.54 -25.25
N ALA A 199 23.47 -7.60 -25.98
CA ALA A 199 22.32 -8.47 -25.69
C ALA A 199 22.45 -9.17 -24.34
N ILE A 200 23.64 -9.69 -24.00
CA ILE A 200 23.93 -10.27 -22.68
C ILE A 200 23.74 -9.23 -21.58
N PHE A 201 24.24 -8.00 -21.80
CA PHE A 201 24.03 -6.90 -20.84
C PHE A 201 22.55 -6.60 -20.62
N VAL A 202 21.75 -6.49 -21.69
CA VAL A 202 20.30 -6.28 -21.59
C VAL A 202 19.62 -7.44 -20.86
N PHE A 203 20.01 -8.68 -21.13
CA PHE A 203 19.46 -9.85 -20.45
C PHE A 203 19.76 -9.86 -18.94
N ILE A 204 21.01 -9.58 -18.54
CA ILE A 204 21.38 -9.43 -17.13
C ILE A 204 20.56 -8.31 -16.47
N LEU A 205 20.32 -7.23 -17.20
CA LEU A 205 19.56 -6.08 -16.74
C LEU A 205 18.06 -6.42 -16.55
N LEU A 206 17.48 -7.21 -17.44
CA LEU A 206 16.13 -7.76 -17.30
C LEU A 206 16.03 -8.75 -16.12
N LEU A 207 17.04 -9.58 -15.89
CA LEU A 207 17.08 -10.46 -14.70
C LEU A 207 17.17 -9.64 -13.41
N ALA A 208 18.02 -8.62 -13.36
CA ALA A 208 18.11 -7.72 -12.22
C ALA A 208 16.78 -7.00 -11.93
N LEU A 209 16.04 -6.60 -12.98
CA LEU A 209 14.69 -6.06 -12.86
C LEU A 209 13.71 -7.08 -12.27
N LEU A 210 13.77 -8.33 -12.74
CA LEU A 210 12.92 -9.41 -12.23
C LEU A 210 13.18 -9.64 -10.74
N PHE A 211 14.44 -9.74 -10.32
CA PHE A 211 14.79 -9.87 -8.90
C PHE A 211 14.36 -8.65 -8.08
N ALA A 212 14.59 -7.42 -8.56
CA ALA A 212 14.17 -6.19 -7.87
C ALA A 212 12.64 -5.99 -7.80
N SER A 213 11.86 -6.75 -8.58
CA SER A 213 10.40 -6.74 -8.53
C SER A 213 9.80 -7.82 -7.62
N ILE A 214 10.60 -8.84 -7.28
CA ILE A 214 10.20 -9.94 -6.39
C ILE A 214 10.49 -9.58 -4.92
N PHE A 215 11.43 -8.66 -4.67
CA PHE A 215 11.81 -8.15 -3.34
C PHE A 215 11.42 -6.66 -3.15
#